data_AF-A0A4P5UMK1-F1
#
_entry.id   AF-A0A4P5UMK1-F1
#
_cell.length_a   1.000
_cell.length_b   1.000
_cell.length_c   1.000
_cell.angle_alpha   90.00
_cell.angle_beta   90.00
_cell.angle_gamma   90.00
#
_symmetry.space_group_name_H-M   'P 1'
#
loop_
_entity.id
_entity.type
_entity.pdbx_description
1 polymer ?
#
loop_
_entity_poly.entity_id
_entity_poly.type
_entity_poly.pdbx_seq_one_letter_code
_entity_poly.pdbx_strand_id
1 'polypeptide(L)' 'MSQFSKYLYLGLLLLGLYQAFVIRDYVQSGASFGIALAFDPFDQTVTWKARPIWQKAILILHLAVCASLLGYGIGFNDK' A
#
# COMPACT_ATOMS: atom_id res chain seq x y z
N MET A 1 -12.17 -13.97 6.81
CA MET A 1 -11.78 -12.97 5.79
C MET A 1 -12.44 -13.30 4.47
N SER A 2 -13.10 -12.35 3.79
CA SER A 2 -13.55 -12.62 2.42
C SER A 2 -12.30 -12.70 1.53
N GLN A 3 -12.20 -13.72 0.69
CA GLN A 3 -11.10 -13.89 -0.27
C GLN A 3 -10.90 -12.63 -1.14
N PHE A 4 -11.96 -11.84 -1.32
CA PHE A 4 -12.01 -10.61 -2.10
C PHE A 4 -10.97 -9.56 -1.68
N SER A 5 -10.82 -9.24 -0.38
CA SER A 5 -9.88 -8.20 0.06
C SER A 5 -8.42 -8.55 -0.25
N LYS A 6 -8.05 -9.84 -0.17
CA LYS A 6 -6.70 -10.31 -0.53
C LYS A 6 -6.41 -10.19 -2.01
N TYR A 7 -7.37 -10.55 -2.87
CA TYR A 7 -7.21 -10.41 -4.31
C TYR A 7 -7.13 -8.95 -4.73
N LEU A 8 -7.92 -8.08 -4.11
CA LEU A 8 -7.87 -6.64 -4.39
C LEU A 8 -6.58 -6.01 -3.90
N TYR A 9 -6.12 -6.35 -2.69
CA TYR A 9 -4.80 -5.96 -2.18
C TYR A 9 -3.69 -6.34 -3.16
N LEU A 10 -3.66 -7.59 -3.61
CA LEU A 10 -2.63 -8.09 -4.51
C LEU A 10 -2.69 -7.40 -5.88
N GLY A 11 -3.89 -7.20 -6.43
CA GLY A 11 -4.10 -6.49 -7.69
C GLY A 11 -3.63 -5.05 -7.64
N LEU A 12 -3.96 -4.32 -6.56
CA LEU A 12 -3.53 -2.93 -6.36
C LEU A 12 -2.03 -2.82 -6.09
N LEU A 13 -1.43 -3.78 -5.39
CA LEU A 13 0.00 -3.82 -5.14
C LEU A 13 0.78 -4.05 -6.44
N LEU A 14 0.33 -4.99 -7.29
CA LEU A 14 0.91 -5.20 -8.62
C LEU A 14 0.71 -3.98 -9.53
N LEU A 15 -0.47 -3.34 -9.47
CA LEU A 15 -0.75 -2.12 -10.23
C LEU A 15 0.13 -0.95 -9.80
N GLY A 16 0.33 -0.76 -8.49
CA GLY A 16 1.23 0.26 -7.95
C GLY A 16 2.68 0.02 -8.36
N LEU A 17 3.14 -1.24 -8.35
CA LEU A 17 4.46 -1.60 -8.87
C LEU A 17 4.58 -1.29 -10.37
N TYR A 18 3.57 -1.63 -11.18
CA TYR A 18 3.54 -1.30 -12.60
C TYR A 18 3.60 0.22 -12.83
N GLN A 19 2.83 1.00 -12.08
CA GLN A 19 2.84 2.45 -12.16
C GLN A 19 4.19 3.05 -11.76
N ALA A 20 4.86 2.52 -10.72
CA ALA A 20 6.18 2.99 -10.30
C ALA A 20 7.29 2.66 -11.30
N PHE A 21 7.35 1.42 -11.80
CA PHE A 21 8.49 0.94 -12.58
C PHE A 21 8.33 1.11 -14.09
N VAL A 22 7.11 0.97 -14.61
CA VAL A 22 6.84 1.03 -16.06
C VAL A 22 6.37 2.42 -16.47
N ILE A 23 5.33 2.94 -15.82
CA ILE A 23 4.78 4.27 -16.14
C ILE A 23 5.67 5.39 -15.54
N ARG A 24 6.38 5.09 -14.44
CA ARG A 24 7.13 6.07 -13.63
C ARG A 24 6.25 7.18 -13.06
N ASP A 25 4.97 6.87 -12.84
CA ASP A 25 4.04 7.75 -12.12
C ASP A 25 4.00 7.34 -10.64
N TYR A 26 4.83 8.01 -9.86
CA TYR A 26 4.99 7.74 -8.44
C TYR A 26 3.80 8.24 -7.60
N VAL A 27 3.07 9.25 -8.08
CA VAL A 27 1.87 9.77 -7.40
C VAL A 27 0.74 8.76 -7.52
N GLN A 28 0.47 8.29 -8.74
CA GLN A 28 -0.55 7.27 -8.99
C GLN A 28 -0.17 5.95 -8.32
N SER A 29 1.11 5.56 -8.38
CA SER A 29 1.62 4.39 -7.68
C SER A 29 1.37 4.48 -6.18
N GLY A 30 1.76 5.58 -5.54
CA GLY A 30 1.51 5.83 -4.12
C GLY A 30 0.02 5.77 -3.77
N ALA A 31 -0.85 6.33 -4.60
CA ALA A 31 -2.31 6.21 -4.42
C ALA A 31 -2.77 4.73 -4.49
N SER A 32 -2.30 3.96 -5.46
CA SER A 32 -2.62 2.53 -5.60
C SER A 32 -2.14 1.71 -4.39
N PHE A 33 -0.92 1.95 -3.90
CA PHE A 33 -0.39 1.36 -2.66
C PHE A 33 -1.21 1.79 -1.43
N GLY A 34 -1.66 3.04 -1.36
CA GLY A 34 -2.55 3.54 -0.29
C GLY A 34 -3.91 2.83 -0.27
N ILE A 35 -4.53 2.65 -1.44
CA ILE A 35 -5.78 1.90 -1.55
C ILE A 35 -5.54 0.43 -1.19
N ALA A 36 -4.43 -0.17 -1.64
CA ALA A 36 -4.06 -1.53 -1.24
C ALA A 36 -3.98 -1.65 0.28
N LEU A 37 -3.29 -0.71 0.95
CA LEU A 37 -3.19 -0.69 2.41
C LEU A 37 -4.55 -0.57 3.10
N ALA A 38 -5.48 0.21 2.55
CA ALA A 38 -6.86 0.30 3.05
C ALA A 38 -7.60 -1.04 2.95
N PHE A 39 -7.32 -1.81 1.91
CA PHE A 39 -7.73 -3.21 1.79
C PHE A 39 -6.75 -4.14 2.53
N ASP A 40 -6.62 -3.91 3.83
CA ASP A 40 -5.74 -4.67 4.73
C ASP A 40 -5.78 -6.19 4.45
N PRO A 41 -4.63 -6.81 4.13
CA PRO A 41 -4.55 -8.23 3.77
C PRO A 41 -4.62 -9.16 4.99
N PHE A 42 -4.71 -8.60 6.20
CA PHE A 42 -4.86 -9.31 7.47
C PHE A 42 -6.30 -9.26 8.00
N ASP A 43 -6.54 -10.00 9.08
CA ASP A 43 -7.88 -10.13 9.66
C ASP A 43 -8.36 -8.81 10.28
N GLN A 44 -9.33 -8.18 9.61
CA GLN A 44 -9.93 -6.92 10.06
C GLN A 44 -10.81 -7.08 11.31
N THR A 45 -11.16 -8.32 11.69
CA THR A 45 -11.92 -8.58 12.93
C THR A 45 -11.08 -8.37 14.19
N VAL A 46 -9.74 -8.39 14.05
CA VAL A 46 -8.81 -8.18 15.15
C VAL A 46 -8.50 -6.69 15.28
N THR A 47 -8.95 -6.08 16.37
CA THR A 47 -8.65 -4.69 16.74
C THR A 47 -7.14 -4.45 16.76
N TRP A 48 -6.70 -3.26 16.34
CA TRP A 48 -5.28 -2.89 16.26
C TRP A 48 -4.46 -3.28 17.50
N LYS A 49 -4.96 -3.07 18.72
CA LYS A 49 -4.25 -3.44 19.96
C LYS A 49 -3.95 -4.94 20.05
N ALA A 50 -4.88 -5.80 19.66
CA ALA A 50 -4.76 -7.26 19.73
C ALA A 50 -3.94 -7.87 18.58
N ARG A 51 -3.57 -7.07 17.57
CA ARG A 51 -2.76 -7.57 16.46
C ARG A 51 -1.32 -7.86 16.90
N PRO A 52 -0.74 -8.98 16.45
CA PRO A 52 0.65 -9.29 16.71
C PRO A 52 1.59 -8.24 16.10
N ILE A 53 2.77 -8.09 16.71
CA ILE A 53 3.73 -7.02 16.39
C ILE A 53 4.19 -7.08 14.93
N TRP A 54 4.39 -8.28 14.37
CA TRP A 54 4.80 -8.44 12.97
C TRP A 54 3.77 -7.94 11.96
N GLN A 55 2.47 -8.12 12.22
CA GLN A 55 1.42 -7.57 11.32
C GLN A 55 1.42 -6.05 11.35
N LYS A 56 1.56 -5.45 12.54
CA LYS A 56 1.68 -4.00 12.69
C LYS A 56 2.91 -3.46 11.97
N ALA A 57 4.05 -4.13 12.13
CA ALA A 57 5.30 -3.75 11.47
C ALA A 57 5.17 -3.75 9.95
N ILE A 58 4.53 -4.76 9.35
CA ILE A 58 4.28 -4.83 7.90
C ILE A 58 3.37 -3.68 7.45
N LEU A 59 2.29 -3.40 8.18
CA LEU A 59 1.36 -2.31 7.85
C LEU A 59 2.03 -0.93 7.93
N ILE A 60 2.87 -0.70 8.94
CA ILE A 60 3.65 0.53 9.08
C ILE A 60 4.70 0.64 7.97
N LEU A 61 5.39 -0.45 7.65
CA LEU A 61 6.37 -0.47 6.56
C LEU A 61 5.69 -0.15 5.21
N HIS A 62 4.54 -0.77 4.94
CA HIS A 62 3.75 -0.49 3.74
C HIS A 62 3.30 0.98 3.71
N LEU A 63 2.80 1.51 4.82
CA LEU A 63 2.47 2.93 4.94
C LEU A 63 3.68 3.82 4.65
N ALA A 64 4.86 3.48 5.16
CA ALA A 64 6.10 4.22 4.89
C ALA A 64 6.47 4.18 3.41
N VAL A 65 6.30 3.03 2.73
CA VAL A 65 6.51 2.91 1.27
C VAL A 65 5.51 3.79 0.50
N CYS A 66 4.23 3.74 0.85
CA CYS A 66 3.19 4.57 0.25
C CYS A 66 3.50 6.06 0.41
N ALA A 67 3.81 6.50 1.63
CA ALA A 67 4.20 7.88 1.92
C ALA A 67 5.48 8.30 1.19
N SER A 68 6.46 7.41 1.06
CA SER A 68 7.70 7.67 0.32
C SER A 68 7.44 7.83 -1.17
N LEU A 69 6.59 6.98 -1.77
CA LEU A 69 6.19 7.08 -3.18
C LEU A 69 5.40 8.36 -3.46
N LEU A 70 4.44 8.72 -2.59
CA LEU A 70 3.71 9.99 -2.69
C LEU A 70 4.63 11.20 -2.49
N GLY A 71 5.48 11.18 -1.47
CA GLY A 71 6.43 12.26 -1.20
C GLY A 71 7.43 12.45 -2.33
N TYR A 72 7.91 11.35 -2.93
CA TYR A 72 8.76 11.38 -4.12
C TYR A 72 8.00 11.92 -5.34
N GLY A 73 6.79 11.41 -5.59
CA GLY A 73 5.96 11.83 -6.70
C GLY A 73 5.48 13.29 -6.62
N ILE A 74 5.22 13.82 -5.43
CA ILE A 74 4.77 15.21 -5.25
C ILE A 74 5.96 16.17 -5.14
N GLY A 75 7.02 15.77 -4.44
CA GLY A 75 8.15 16.65 -4.12
C GLY A 75 9.30 16.64 -5.14
N PHE A 76 9.46 15.56 -5.91
CA PHE A 76 10.61 15.39 -6.82
C PHE A 76 10.21 15.20 -8.30
N ASN A 77 8.94 14.96 -8.62
CA ASN A 77 8.47 14.75 -10.00
C ASN A 77 8.28 16.04 -10.82
N ASP A 78 8.68 17.19 -10.28
CA ASP A 78 8.57 18.51 -10.92
C ASP A 78 9.93 18.96 -11.52
N LYS A 79 10.82 18.02 -11.87
CA LYS A 79 12.09 18.28 -12.55
C LYS A 79 12.20 17.52 -13.86
#